data_AF-A0A914WVW4-F1
#
_entry.id   AF-A0A914WVW4-F1
#
_cell.length_a   1.000
_cell.length_b   1.000
_cell.length_c   1.000
_cell.angle_alpha   90.00
_cell.angle_beta   90.00
_cell.angle_gamma   90.00
#
_symmetry.space_group_name_H-M   'P 1'
#
loop_
_entity.id
_entity.type
_entity.pdbx_description
1 polymer ?
#
loop_
_entity_poly.entity_id
_entity_poly.type
_entity_poly.pdbx_seq_one_letter_code
_entity_poly.pdbx_strand_id
1 'polypeptide(L)'
;MFLTPRLPALVQFRDLQPRYVHGEDVLIVLEYAPGLEVTSKDWIGLFPAGWTNLQQFLAFHRAPNPKTDFNGHRILHTLVFRSRGIVPPAQPLPNGAPNLYQFVFVSDTFDAVLGSSGLFFLDPMNYTANLTTGLKKTEDPTPKTCFLQQG
;
A
#
# COMPACT_ATOMS: atom_id res chain seq x y z
N MET A 1 27.97 -9.86 -25.07
CA MET A 1 27.07 -9.36 -24.01
C MET A 1 25.65 -9.72 -24.44
N PHE A 2 25.13 -10.86 -23.98
CA PHE A 2 23.80 -11.32 -24.40
C PHE A 2 22.75 -10.64 -23.53
N LEU A 3 21.97 -9.74 -24.13
CA LEU A 3 20.72 -9.28 -23.54
C LEU A 3 19.75 -10.46 -23.61
N THR A 4 19.69 -11.30 -22.58
CA THR A 4 18.58 -12.26 -22.45
C THR A 4 17.28 -11.45 -22.45
N PRO A 5 16.37 -11.68 -23.41
CA PRO A 5 15.08 -11.01 -23.40
C PRO A 5 14.37 -11.40 -22.10
N ARG A 6 14.12 -10.43 -21.23
CA ARG A 6 13.21 -10.61 -20.09
C ARG A 6 11.88 -11.05 -20.68
N LEU A 7 11.47 -12.28 -20.38
CA LEU A 7 10.14 -12.75 -20.73
C LEU A 7 9.12 -11.72 -20.21
N PRO A 8 8.10 -11.36 -21.01
CA PRO A 8 7.09 -10.41 -20.59
C PRO A 8 6.37 -10.96 -19.35
N ALA A 9 6.11 -10.09 -18.37
CA ALA A 9 5.35 -10.45 -17.19
C ALA A 9 3.95 -10.97 -17.60
N LEU A 10 3.54 -12.10 -17.02
CA LEU A 10 2.25 -12.74 -17.31
C LEU A 10 1.10 -12.04 -16.60
N VAL A 11 1.39 -11.29 -15.53
CA VAL A 11 0.43 -10.43 -14.84
C VAL A 11 0.96 -9.00 -14.81
N GLN A 12 0.13 -8.04 -15.19
CA GLN A 12 0.47 -6.62 -15.21
C GLN A 12 -0.44 -5.84 -14.26
N PHE A 13 0.16 -4.96 -13.48
CA PHE A 13 -0.57 -4.02 -12.63
C PHE A 13 -0.71 -2.69 -13.36
N ARG A 14 -1.95 -2.22 -13.52
CA ARG A 14 -2.33 -0.98 -14.21
C ARG A 14 -2.73 0.09 -13.19
N ASP A 15 -2.61 1.35 -13.61
CA ASP A 15 -3.12 2.53 -12.91
C ASP A 15 -2.67 2.67 -11.44
N LEU A 16 -1.46 2.21 -11.16
CA LEU A 16 -0.85 2.37 -9.84
C LEU A 16 -0.51 3.82 -9.58
N GLN A 17 -0.91 4.28 -8.41
CA GLN A 17 -0.47 5.58 -7.90
C GLN A 17 0.97 5.46 -7.39
N PRO A 18 1.81 6.48 -7.61
CA PRO A 18 3.16 6.51 -7.05
C PRO A 18 3.15 6.61 -5.51
N ARG A 19 2.00 6.93 -4.92
CA ARG A 19 1.80 7.18 -3.50
C ARG A 19 0.37 6.84 -3.08
N TYR A 20 0.23 6.14 -1.97
CA TYR A 20 -1.03 5.85 -1.30
C TYR A 20 -0.97 6.33 0.15
N VAL A 21 -2.12 6.74 0.69
CA VAL A 21 -2.23 7.20 2.07
C VAL A 21 -2.54 6.00 2.97
N HIS A 22 -1.78 5.82 4.05
CA HIS A 22 -2.08 4.80 5.05
C HIS A 22 -3.46 5.05 5.67
N GLY A 23 -4.21 3.99 5.94
CA GLY A 23 -5.58 4.09 6.46
C GLY A 23 -6.65 4.22 5.36
N GLU A 24 -6.27 4.44 4.11
CA GLU A 24 -7.18 4.40 2.95
C GLU A 24 -7.11 3.06 2.22
N ASP A 25 -8.23 2.67 1.61
CA ASP A 25 -8.30 1.47 0.79
C ASP A 25 -7.46 1.66 -0.48
N VAL A 26 -6.64 0.68 -0.82
CA VAL A 26 -5.80 0.73 -2.03
C VAL A 26 -6.48 -0.05 -3.15
N LEU A 27 -6.79 0.64 -4.22
CA LEU A 27 -7.41 0.07 -5.41
C LEU A 27 -6.33 -0.23 -6.46
N ILE A 28 -6.31 -1.47 -6.95
CA ILE A 28 -5.39 -1.90 -8.00
C ILE A 28 -6.16 -2.49 -9.16
N VAL A 29 -5.62 -2.29 -10.36
CA VAL A 29 -6.13 -2.86 -11.60
C VAL A 29 -5.11 -3.88 -12.10
N LEU A 30 -5.59 -5.06 -12.49
CA LEU A 30 -4.77 -6.16 -12.97
C LEU A 30 -5.17 -6.53 -14.39
N GLU A 31 -4.19 -6.93 -15.18
CA GLU A 31 -4.38 -7.52 -16.49
C GLU A 31 -3.60 -8.84 -16.56
N TYR A 32 -4.28 -9.90 -16.97
CA TYR A 32 -3.68 -11.21 -17.20
C TYR A 32 -3.27 -11.39 -18.66
N ALA A 33 -2.15 -12.06 -18.88
CA ALA A 33 -1.74 -12.51 -20.21
C ALA A 33 -2.78 -13.51 -20.78
N PRO A 34 -2.98 -13.55 -22.11
CA PRO A 34 -3.88 -14.49 -22.73
C PRO A 34 -3.44 -15.92 -22.43
N GLY A 35 -4.41 -16.78 -22.08
CA GLY A 35 -4.15 -18.18 -21.76
C GLY A 35 -3.48 -18.41 -20.40
N LEU A 36 -3.27 -17.37 -19.59
CA LEU A 36 -2.86 -17.58 -18.20
C LEU A 36 -4.05 -18.17 -17.42
N GLU A 37 -3.86 -19.39 -16.91
CA GLU A 37 -4.78 -19.98 -15.96
C GLU A 37 -4.51 -19.42 -14.56
N VAL A 38 -5.53 -18.78 -13.97
CA VAL A 38 -5.49 -18.28 -12.60
C VAL A 38 -6.43 -19.13 -11.75
N THR A 39 -5.91 -19.64 -10.64
CA THR A 39 -6.61 -20.54 -9.72
C THR A 39 -7.07 -19.82 -8.45
N SER A 40 -7.98 -20.46 -7.72
CA SER A 40 -8.46 -19.94 -6.42
C SER A 40 -7.40 -19.91 -5.31
N LYS A 41 -6.21 -20.47 -5.55
CA LYS A 41 -5.06 -20.48 -4.64
C LYS A 41 -4.03 -19.42 -4.99
N ASP A 42 -4.07 -18.88 -6.21
CA ASP A 42 -3.20 -17.77 -6.58
C ASP A 42 -3.57 -16.53 -5.77
N TRP A 43 -2.59 -15.69 -5.51
CA TRP A 43 -2.76 -14.54 -4.63
C TRP A 43 -1.85 -13.39 -5.01
N ILE A 44 -2.24 -12.22 -4.55
CA ILE A 44 -1.49 -10.98 -4.71
C ILE A 44 -1.09 -10.51 -3.33
N GLY A 45 0.20 -10.32 -3.13
CA GLY A 45 0.75 -9.77 -1.90
C GLY A 45 1.20 -8.33 -2.09
N LEU A 46 1.09 -7.55 -1.03
CA LEU A 46 1.74 -6.26 -0.86
C LEU A 46 3.08 -6.49 -0.15
N PHE A 47 4.20 -6.18 -0.78
CA PHE A 47 5.52 -6.46 -0.24
C PHE A 47 6.34 -5.17 -0.06
N PRO A 48 7.17 -5.09 0.99
CA PRO A 48 8.15 -4.01 1.11
C PRO A 48 9.21 -4.10 0.03
N ALA A 49 9.81 -2.96 -0.34
CA ALA A 49 10.96 -2.93 -1.22
C ALA A 49 12.13 -3.75 -0.65
N GLY A 50 12.75 -4.58 -1.49
CA GLY A 50 13.86 -5.44 -1.10
C GLY A 50 13.46 -6.71 -0.34
N TRP A 51 12.19 -7.12 -0.41
CA TRP A 51 11.75 -8.41 0.12
C TRP A 51 12.56 -9.57 -0.49
N THR A 52 12.83 -10.61 0.30
CA THR A 52 13.67 -11.76 -0.08
C THR A 52 12.94 -13.09 -0.09
N ASN A 53 11.79 -13.17 0.58
CA ASN A 53 10.95 -14.36 0.59
C ASN A 53 9.46 -14.00 0.69
N LEU A 54 8.61 -14.96 0.32
CA LEU A 54 7.17 -14.75 0.24
C LEU A 54 6.50 -14.54 1.61
N GLN A 55 7.14 -14.86 2.74
CA GLN A 55 6.57 -14.65 4.09
C GLN A 55 6.64 -13.19 4.54
N GLN A 56 7.31 -12.32 3.79
CA GLN A 56 7.47 -10.89 4.10
C GLN A 56 6.33 -10.02 3.56
N PHE A 57 5.21 -10.61 3.09
CA PHE A 57 4.06 -9.81 2.67
C PHE A 57 3.48 -9.04 3.87
N LEU A 58 3.01 -7.83 3.61
CA LEU A 58 2.31 -6.99 4.57
C LEU A 58 0.81 -7.32 4.61
N ALA A 59 0.25 -7.51 3.43
CA ALA A 59 -1.15 -7.84 3.22
C ALA A 59 -1.26 -8.72 1.98
N PHE A 60 -2.33 -9.52 1.88
CA PHE A 60 -2.58 -10.31 0.69
C PHE A 60 -4.07 -10.34 0.35
N HIS A 61 -4.34 -10.65 -0.91
CA HIS A 61 -5.68 -10.92 -1.41
C HIS A 61 -5.63 -12.11 -2.37
N ARG A 62 -6.65 -12.98 -2.37
CA ARG A 62 -6.77 -14.01 -3.41
C ARG A 62 -6.91 -13.35 -4.78
N ALA A 63 -6.25 -13.93 -5.77
CA ALA A 63 -6.37 -13.48 -7.15
C ALA A 63 -7.82 -13.64 -7.63
N PRO A 64 -8.39 -12.64 -8.31
CA PRO A 64 -9.71 -12.77 -8.91
C PRO A 64 -9.65 -13.80 -10.03
N ASN A 65 -10.67 -14.66 -10.11
CA ASN A 65 -10.77 -15.59 -11.22
C ASN A 65 -10.74 -14.82 -12.54
N PRO A 66 -10.00 -15.33 -13.54
CA PRO A 66 -9.89 -14.67 -14.82
C PRO A 66 -11.29 -14.68 -15.45
N LYS A 67 -11.74 -13.51 -15.88
CA LYS A 67 -12.99 -13.37 -16.61
C LYS A 67 -12.62 -13.03 -18.04
N THR A 68 -13.24 -13.71 -18.99
CA THR A 68 -13.27 -13.28 -20.39
C THR A 68 -14.58 -12.55 -20.61
N ASP A 69 -14.57 -11.47 -21.39
CA ASP A 69 -15.82 -10.89 -21.86
C ASP A 69 -16.46 -11.81 -22.91
N PHE A 70 -17.67 -11.47 -23.38
CA PHE A 70 -18.37 -12.23 -24.41
C PHE A 70 -17.62 -12.31 -25.74
N ASN A 71 -16.59 -11.48 -25.95
CA ASN A 71 -15.78 -11.41 -27.14
C ASN A 71 -14.39 -12.05 -26.96
N GLY A 72 -14.12 -12.67 -25.79
CA GLY A 72 -12.82 -13.25 -25.47
C GLY A 72 -11.72 -12.23 -25.20
N HIS A 73 -12.07 -10.94 -25.01
CA HIS A 73 -11.09 -9.90 -24.67
C HIS A 73 -10.66 -9.98 -23.20
N ARG A 74 -9.48 -9.42 -22.95
CA ARG A 74 -8.88 -9.32 -21.62
C ARG A 74 -9.71 -8.39 -20.75
N ILE A 75 -10.27 -8.90 -19.66
CA ILE A 75 -10.94 -8.08 -18.65
C ILE A 75 -9.89 -7.54 -17.68
N LEU A 76 -9.96 -6.23 -17.42
CA LEU A 76 -9.24 -5.62 -16.32
C LEU A 76 -9.92 -5.98 -15.00
N HIS A 77 -9.13 -6.49 -14.06
CA HIS A 77 -9.63 -6.90 -12.76
C HIS A 77 -9.30 -5.85 -11.70
N THR A 78 -10.34 -5.33 -11.04
CA THR A 78 -10.16 -4.41 -9.92
C THR A 78 -10.16 -5.15 -8.59
N LEU A 79 -9.15 -4.90 -7.77
CA LEU A 79 -9.08 -5.38 -6.39
C LEU A 79 -8.95 -4.22 -5.41
N VAL A 80 -9.52 -4.40 -4.23
CA VAL A 80 -9.45 -3.44 -3.13
C VAL A 80 -8.71 -4.08 -1.97
N PHE A 81 -7.51 -3.59 -1.69
CA PHE A 81 -6.79 -3.90 -0.46
C PHE A 81 -7.33 -2.98 0.65
N ARG A 82 -8.09 -3.58 1.58
CA ARG A 82 -8.69 -2.84 2.68
C ARG A 82 -7.63 -2.31 3.63
N SER A 83 -7.75 -1.05 4.02
CA SER A 83 -6.76 -0.37 4.86
C SER A 83 -6.50 -1.06 6.20
N ARG A 84 -7.53 -1.69 6.78
CA ARG A 84 -7.42 -2.45 8.04
C ARG A 84 -6.45 -3.64 7.95
N GLY A 85 -6.22 -4.17 6.75
CA GLY A 85 -5.27 -5.25 6.51
C GLY A 85 -3.87 -4.75 6.15
N ILE A 86 -3.69 -3.45 5.94
CA ILE A 86 -2.41 -2.82 5.62
C ILE A 86 -1.92 -2.12 6.88
N VAL A 87 -1.10 -2.80 7.67
CA VAL A 87 -0.50 -2.23 8.88
C VAL A 87 1.01 -2.12 8.66
N PRO A 88 1.53 -0.97 8.18
CA PRO A 88 2.95 -0.75 8.02
C PRO A 88 3.67 -0.99 9.35
N PRO A 89 4.91 -1.49 9.31
CA PRO A 89 5.70 -1.64 10.53
C PRO A 89 5.86 -0.26 11.22
N ALA A 90 5.73 -0.24 12.55
CA ALA A 90 5.86 0.98 13.36
C ALA A 90 7.28 1.58 13.35
N GLN A 91 8.24 0.84 12.82
CA GLN A 91 9.63 1.23 12.65
C GLN A 91 9.98 1.11 11.16
N PRO A 92 10.97 1.89 10.67
CA PRO A 92 11.53 1.69 9.33
C PRO A 92 11.89 0.22 9.15
N LEU A 93 11.66 -0.30 7.93
CA LEU A 93 12.01 -1.69 7.61
C LEU A 93 13.48 -1.97 7.99
N PRO A 94 13.87 -3.21 8.35
CA PRO A 94 15.20 -3.54 8.88
C PRO A 94 16.38 -3.09 7.98
N ASN A 95 16.12 -2.82 6.72
CA ASN A 95 17.06 -2.32 5.72
C ASN A 95 17.10 -0.78 5.60
N GLY A 96 16.41 -0.05 6.49
CA GLY A 96 16.23 1.40 6.40
C GLY A 96 15.47 1.83 5.14
N ALA A 97 14.81 0.90 4.44
CA ALA A 97 14.13 1.22 3.22
C ALA A 97 12.99 2.21 3.53
N PRO A 98 12.83 3.25 2.69
CA PRO A 98 11.65 4.11 2.75
C PRO A 98 10.37 3.25 2.69
N ASN A 99 9.22 3.82 3.04
CA ASN A 99 7.90 3.17 2.94
C ASN A 99 7.50 2.87 1.49
N LEU A 100 8.36 2.17 0.75
CA LEU A 100 8.22 1.73 -0.61
C LEU A 100 7.74 0.30 -0.61
N TYR A 101 6.69 0.08 -1.39
CA TYR A 101 6.04 -1.21 -1.52
C TYR A 101 5.79 -1.53 -2.99
N GLN A 102 5.49 -2.78 -3.26
CA GLN A 102 5.01 -3.25 -4.55
C GLN A 102 3.98 -4.35 -4.36
N PHE A 103 3.08 -4.48 -5.32
CA PHE A 103 2.24 -5.63 -5.46
C PHE A 103 2.96 -6.73 -6.24
N VAL A 104 2.79 -7.97 -5.81
CA VAL A 104 3.40 -9.14 -6.43
C VAL A 104 2.31 -10.20 -6.59
N PHE A 105 2.15 -10.72 -7.80
CA PHE A 105 1.28 -11.85 -8.09
C PHE A 105 2.08 -13.14 -7.93
N VAL A 106 1.58 -14.05 -7.09
CA VAL A 106 2.17 -15.35 -6.80
C VAL A 106 1.20 -16.42 -7.27
N SER A 107 1.70 -17.33 -8.11
CA SER A 107 0.93 -18.51 -8.51
C SER A 107 1.28 -19.70 -7.64
N ASP A 108 0.25 -20.36 -7.11
CA ASP A 108 0.37 -21.63 -6.39
C ASP A 108 0.72 -22.76 -7.38
N THR A 109 0.12 -22.74 -8.57
CA THR A 109 0.31 -23.77 -9.60
C THR A 109 1.76 -23.85 -10.09
N PHE A 110 2.40 -22.69 -10.27
CA PHE A 110 3.77 -22.61 -10.78
C PHE A 110 4.83 -22.46 -9.68
N ASP A 111 4.40 -22.31 -8.41
CA ASP A 111 5.27 -21.94 -7.28
C ASP A 111 6.21 -20.76 -7.62
N ALA A 112 5.64 -19.73 -8.27
CA ALA A 112 6.42 -18.67 -8.89
C ALA A 112 5.72 -17.31 -8.87
N VAL A 113 6.53 -16.25 -8.94
CA VAL A 113 6.06 -14.89 -9.17
C VAL A 113 5.83 -14.68 -10.66
N LEU A 114 4.58 -14.35 -11.03
CA LEU A 114 4.19 -14.16 -12.43
C LEU A 114 4.08 -12.68 -12.85
N GLY A 115 4.13 -11.77 -11.88
CA GLY A 115 4.12 -10.34 -12.12
C GLY A 115 4.41 -9.53 -10.88
N SER A 116 5.02 -8.36 -11.06
CA SER A 116 5.26 -7.38 -10.00
C SER A 116 4.91 -5.99 -10.50
N SER A 117 4.42 -5.14 -9.61
CA SER A 117 4.22 -3.73 -9.91
C SER A 117 5.53 -2.95 -9.93
N GLY A 118 5.45 -1.68 -10.34
CA GLY A 118 6.44 -0.69 -9.92
C GLY A 118 6.38 -0.43 -8.40
N LEU A 119 7.44 0.16 -7.86
CA LEU A 119 7.47 0.60 -6.47
C LEU A 119 6.60 1.85 -6.28
N PHE A 120 5.94 1.94 -5.12
CA PHE A 120 5.15 3.11 -4.71
C PHE A 120 5.30 3.38 -3.22
N PHE A 121 5.04 4.62 -2.80
CA PHE A 121 5.07 4.99 -1.40
C PHE A 121 3.75 4.68 -0.69
N LEU A 122 3.81 4.17 0.53
CA LEU A 122 2.69 4.12 1.45
C LEU A 122 2.96 5.09 2.60
N ASP A 123 2.32 6.25 2.55
CA ASP A 123 2.57 7.32 3.51
C ASP A 123 1.96 6.99 4.86
N PRO A 124 2.73 7.06 5.96
CA PRO A 124 2.16 6.92 7.28
C PRO A 124 1.18 8.07 7.53
N MET A 125 0.02 7.77 8.12
CA MET A 125 -0.91 8.82 8.56
C MET A 125 -0.18 9.73 9.55
N ASN A 126 -0.04 11.01 9.21
CA ASN A 126 0.42 12.05 10.14
C ASN A 126 -0.65 12.28 11.22
N TYR A 127 -0.67 11.44 12.27
CA TYR A 127 -1.53 11.63 13.43
C TYR A 127 -1.08 12.80 14.35
N THR A 128 0.03 13.47 14.06
CA THR A 128 0.73 14.37 14.99
C THR A 128 0.58 15.88 14.73
N ALA A 129 -0.40 16.33 13.94
CA ALA A 129 -0.60 17.79 13.73
C ALA A 129 -1.66 18.45 14.62
N ASN A 130 -2.61 17.71 15.23
CA ASN A 130 -3.80 18.32 15.84
C ASN A 130 -4.04 18.04 17.33
N LEU A 131 -3.15 17.33 18.03
CA LEU A 131 -3.31 17.12 19.48
C LEU A 131 -2.51 18.10 20.36
N THR A 132 -1.67 18.95 19.77
CA THR A 132 -0.83 19.91 20.53
C THR A 132 -1.40 21.33 20.56
N THR A 133 -2.45 21.64 19.80
CA THR A 133 -3.08 22.97 19.76
C THR A 133 -4.25 23.13 20.75
N GLY A 134 -4.64 22.08 21.47
CA GLY A 134 -5.76 22.11 22.44
C GLY A 134 -5.38 22.34 23.91
N LEU A 135 -4.09 22.42 24.25
CA LEU A 135 -3.60 22.64 25.61
C LEU A 135 -2.70 23.89 25.69
N LYS A 136 -3.12 24.99 25.06
CA LYS A 136 -2.68 26.32 25.52
C LYS A 136 -3.49 26.66 26.77
N LYS A 137 -2.87 26.35 27.90
CA LYS A 137 -3.12 26.88 29.25
C LYS A 137 -3.62 28.32 29.14
N THR A 138 -4.88 28.56 29.46
CA THR A 138 -5.44 29.89 29.64
C THR A 138 -4.66 30.56 30.77
N GLU A 139 -3.77 31.49 30.41
CA GLU A 139 -3.14 32.37 31.38
C GLU A 139 -4.23 33.29 31.96
N ASP A 140 -4.38 33.20 33.27
CA ASP A 140 -5.26 34.00 34.11
C ASP A 140 -4.73 35.45 34.17
N PRO A 141 -5.50 36.48 33.77
CA PRO A 141 -5.07 37.86 33.91
C PRO A 141 -5.27 38.33 35.35
N THR A 142 -4.16 38.42 36.09
CA THR A 142 -3.96 39.16 37.35
C THR A 142 -4.94 40.34 37.55
N PRO A 143 -5.70 40.41 38.65
CA PRO A 143 -6.53 41.58 38.95
C PRO A 143 -5.67 42.76 39.46
N LYS A 144 -5.83 43.92 38.82
CA LYS A 144 -5.25 45.20 39.24
C LYS A 144 -5.86 45.63 40.58
N THR A 145 -5.05 45.73 41.63
CA THR A 145 -5.45 46.34 42.90
C THR A 145 -5.37 47.86 42.80
N CYS A 146 -6.51 48.54 42.89
CA CYS A 146 -6.61 49.98 43.09
C CYS A 146 -6.23 50.33 44.54
N PHE A 147 -5.20 51.15 44.74
CA PHE A 147 -4.96 51.81 46.02
C PHE A 147 -5.77 53.12 46.06
N LEU A 148 -6.74 53.17 46.96
CA LEU A 148 -7.34 54.41 47.47
C LEU A 148 -6.40 54.97 48.56
N GLN A 149 -5.79 56.12 48.29
CA GLN A 149 -5.23 56.98 49.35
C GLN A 149 -6.40 57.75 49.98
N GLN A 150 -6.64 57.51 51.28
CA GLN A 150 -7.26 58.49 52.16
C GLN A 150 -6.22 58.91 53.20
N GLY A 151 -6.01 60.22 53.29
CA GLY A 151 -5.12 60.93 54.20
C GLY A 151 -5.24 62.41 53.92
#